data_AF-A0A3N5SWS1-F1
#
_entry.id   AF-A0A3N5SWS1-F1
#
_cell.length_a   1.000
_cell.length_b   1.000
_cell.length_c   1.000
_cell.angle_alpha   90.00
_cell.angle_beta   90.00
_cell.angle_gamma   90.00
#
_symmetry.space_group_name_H-M   'P 1'
#
loop_
_entity.id
_entity.type
_entity.pdbx_description
1 polymer ?
#
loop_
_entity_poly.entity_id
_entity_poly.type
_entity_poly.pdbx_seq_one_letter_code
_entity_poly.pdbx_strand_id
1 'polypeptide(L)' 'MSSPKRVYIETYGCQMNEHDSEQMLSHLKRCQYTETKEPEEADLILINTCSV' A
#
# COMPACT_ATOMS: atom_id res chain seq x y z
N MET A 1 2.86 -23.75 -1.88
CA MET A 1 1.98 -22.61 -2.24
C MET A 1 2.48 -21.42 -1.44
N SER A 2 2.90 -20.32 -2.07
CA SER A 2 3.27 -19.12 -1.31
C SER A 2 2.00 -18.43 -0.84
N SER A 3 1.95 -18.07 0.44
CA SER A 3 0.87 -17.25 1.01
C SER A 3 0.74 -15.93 0.23
N PRO A 4 -0.47 -15.37 0.09
CA PRO A 4 -0.65 -14.05 -0.52
C PRO A 4 0.14 -13.02 0.30
N LYS A 5 0.96 -12.22 -0.39
CA LYS A 5 1.80 -11.22 0.27
C LYS A 5 0.93 -10.06 0.75
N ARG A 6 1.29 -9.45 1.88
CA ARG A 6 0.52 -8.36 2.48
C ARG A 6 1.24 -7.03 2.28
N VAL A 7 0.48 -5.98 1.96
CA VAL A 7 0.99 -4.61 1.90
C VAL A 7 0.24 -3.73 2.90
N TYR A 8 0.99 -2.97 3.69
CA TYR A 8 0.48 -1.87 4.49
C TYR A 8 0.76 -0.55 3.76
N ILE A 9 -0.24 0.30 3.61
CA ILE A 9 -0.10 1.60 2.96
C ILE A 9 -0.48 2.69 3.96
N GLU A 10 0.46 3.59 4.21
CA GLU A 10 0.26 4.79 5.01
C GLU A 10 0.39 6.01 4.09
N THR A 11 -0.63 6.88 4.10
CA THR A 11 -0.65 8.07 3.26
C THR A 11 -0.56 9.32 4.12
N TYR A 12 0.38 10.20 3.82
CA TYR A 12 0.51 11.52 4.43
C TYR A 12 0.49 12.60 3.34
N GLY A 13 -0.51 13.46 3.33
CA GLY A 13 -0.56 14.58 2.39
C GLY A 13 -1.98 15.00 2.06
N CYS A 14 -2.23 15.23 0.77
CA CYS A 14 -3.53 15.68 0.28
C CYS A 14 -4.26 14.57 -0.48
N GLN A 15 -5.41 14.91 -1.06
CA GLN A 15 -6.23 13.99 -1.86
C GLN A 15 -5.47 13.35 -3.04
N MET A 16 -4.43 14.01 -3.56
CA MET A 16 -3.59 13.42 -4.59
C MET A 16 -2.83 12.20 -4.09
N ASN A 17 -2.28 12.25 -2.86
CA ASN A 17 -1.58 11.10 -2.29
C ASN A 17 -2.52 9.93 -2.05
N GLU A 18 -3.76 10.19 -1.61
CA GLU A 18 -4.76 9.12 -1.47
C GLU A 18 -5.07 8.45 -2.81
N HIS A 19 -5.29 9.25 -3.86
CA HIS A 19 -5.50 8.74 -5.21
C HIS A 19 -4.32 7.92 -5.73
N ASP A 20 -3.09 8.42 -5.51
CA ASP A 20 -1.87 7.70 -5.89
C ASP A 20 -1.74 6.39 -5.12
N SER A 21 -2.04 6.37 -3.83
CA SER A 21 -2.05 5.17 -2.98
C SER A 21 -3.07 4.12 -3.48
N GLU A 22 -4.27 4.54 -3.90
CA GLU A 22 -5.25 3.65 -4.53
C GLU A 22 -4.75 3.04 -5.84
N GLN A 23 -4.08 3.83 -6.68
CA GLN A 23 -3.48 3.33 -7.93
C GLN A 23 -2.35 2.34 -7.65
N MET A 24 -1.48 2.65 -6.68
CA MET A 24 -0.42 1.75 -6.22
C MET A 24 -1.00 0.42 -5.71
N LEU A 25 -2.05 0.46 -4.88
CA LEU A 25 -2.74 -0.74 -4.41
C LEU A 25 -3.33 -1.57 -5.55
N SER A 26 -3.94 -0.92 -6.55
CA SER A 26 -4.46 -1.58 -7.75
C SER A 26 -3.37 -2.33 -8.52
N HIS A 27 -2.17 -1.73 -8.61
CA HIS A 27 -1.02 -2.38 -9.23
C HIS A 27 -0.51 -3.58 -8.41
N LEU A 28 -0.41 -3.41 -7.09
CA LEU A 28 0.02 -4.46 -6.17
C LEU A 28 -0.94 -5.65 -6.14
N LYS A 29 -2.25 -5.43 -6.25
CA LYS A 29 -3.26 -6.49 -6.37
C LYS A 29 -2.99 -7.42 -7.57
N ARG A 30 -2.50 -6.89 -8.69
CA ARG A 30 -2.09 -7.70 -9.87
C ARG A 30 -0.84 -8.56 -9.59
N CYS A 31 -0.01 -8.13 -8.64
CA CYS A 31 1.14 -8.87 -8.15
C CYS A 31 0.80 -9.80 -6.97
N GLN A 32 -0.49 -10.10 -6.74
CA GLN A 32 -0.96 -10.97 -5.66
C GLN A 32 -0.68 -10.44 -4.25
N TYR A 33 -0.58 -9.12 -4.10
CA TYR A 33 -0.60 -8.48 -2.79
C TYR A 33 -2.03 -8.20 -2.34
N THR A 34 -2.26 -8.36 -1.03
CA THR A 34 -3.49 -7.98 -0.35
C THR A 34 -3.18 -6.88 0.66
N GLU A 35 -4.07 -5.90 0.78
CA GLU A 35 -3.91 -4.83 1.76
C GLU A 35 -4.10 -5.37 3.20
N THR A 36 -3.28 -4.89 4.13
CA THR A 36 -3.43 -5.09 5.57
C THR A 36 -3.52 -3.73 6.28
N LYS A 37 -4.24 -3.69 7.39
CA LYS A 37 -4.30 -2.52 8.30
C LYS A 37 -3.29 -2.60 9.44
N GLU A 38 -2.65 -3.75 9.61
CA GLU A 38 -1.65 -3.98 10.64
C GLU A 38 -0.26 -4.03 9.96
N PRO A 39 0.65 -3.08 10.26
CA PRO A 39 1.97 -3.04 9.64
C PRO A 39 2.85 -4.24 10.01
N GLU A 40 2.62 -4.87 11.17
CA GLU A 40 3.35 -6.06 11.62
C GLU A 40 3.03 -7.31 10.78
N GLU A 41 1.89 -7.31 10.10
CA GLU A 41 1.46 -8.39 9.21
C GLU A 41 1.91 -8.19 7.77
N ALA A 42 2.60 -7.09 7.45
CA ALA A 42 2.93 -6.71 6.08
C ALA A 42 4.27 -7.28 5.62
N ASP A 43 4.30 -7.82 4.39
CA ASP A 43 5.54 -8.15 3.68
C ASP A 43 6.14 -6.91 2.97
N LEU A 44 5.36 -5.84 2.85
CA LEU A 44 5.72 -4.56 2.23
C LEU A 44 5.03 -3.41 2.98
N ILE A 45 5.80 -2.39 3.35
CA ILE A 45 5.27 -1.14 3.89
C ILE A 45 5.49 -0.05 2.83
N LEU A 46 4.42 0.64 2.46
CA LEU A 46 4.44 1.76 1.53
C LEU A 46 4.00 3.03 2.27
N ILE A 47 4.90 4.01 2.36
CA ILE A 47 4.59 5.32 2.93
C ILE A 47 4.56 6.33 1.77
N ASN A 48 3.39 6.83 1.45
CA ASN A 48 3.21 7.83 0.39
C ASN A 48 3.13 9.21 1.03
N THR A 49 4.12 10.07 0.75
CA THR A 49 4.15 11.43 1.26
C THR A 49 4.66 12.43 0.23
N CYS A 50 4.28 13.69 0.37
CA CYS A 50 4.82 14.80 -0.41
C CYS A 50 5.62 15.76 0.49
N SER A 51 6.58 16.46 -0.10
CA SER A 51 7.52 17.33 0.63
C SER A 51 7.10 18.81 0.66
N VAL A 52 5.82 19.12 0.48
CA VAL A 52 5.32 20.51 0.35
C VAL A 52 5.14 21.21 1.70
#